data_AF-A0A3A8WSN6-F1
#
_entry.id   AF-A0A3A8WSN6-F1
#
_cell.length_a   1.000
_cell.length_b   1.000
_cell.length_c   1.000
_cell.angle_alpha   90.00
_cell.angle_beta   90.00
_cell.angle_gamma   90.00
#
_symmetry.space_group_name_H-M   'P 1'
#
loop_
_entity.id
_entity.type
_entity.pdbx_description
1 polymer ?
#
loop_
_entity_poly.entity_id
_entity_poly.type
_entity_poly.pdbx_seq_one_letter_code
_entity_poly.pdbx_strand_id
1 'polypeptide(L)'
;MIHISQLKVPGEEIIKKVPAELVKRGKTGKEELLLVKMAAAKLLRIEETEIGDFCIHKKSIDARRKQQIYYVYQVSLSCAKEEKRMKRCRKNNVTWEDRAFSGKNGCDGVPERKNTGLQREKNLVIAGFGPAGMFAALELARAGLAPIVLERGQDADSRQKAVDAFWDGNGLDAECNVQFGEGGAGTFSDGKLNTMVKDPSGRNRQVLQTLTDFGAPSEILYLQKPHIGTDCLKKVVKAIREEIIRLGGTVLFGTRLRHLVAEAGVLKQIVICKDGKEQAVPCSRLILAIGHSARDTFYNLRDDGLFMEQKAFAAGVRVEHPQEMIGKNQYGTYYTKLPAADYKLTYQTGEGRGVYSFCMCPGGYVVNASSEEGMLAVNGMSYSDRGSANANSAIVVTVSPGDFGSPDVLAGVEFQRQYERAAYLLAGGKIPVQLFGDFLKGKESTAFGSVFPCTKGEYAFGNVRRMLPGFIGDAIAEGMQAFDRRIRGFAREDAVLSGIESRTSSPVRMVRDDSLQSNIHRVYPCGEGAGYAGGITSAAMDGIRVAQEIRKEMEQNG
;
A
#
# COMPACT_ATOMS: atom_id res chain seq x y z
N MET A 1 28.06 -14.87 11.45
CA MET A 1 27.35 -14.58 12.71
C MET A 1 26.38 -15.70 13.02
N ILE A 2 25.94 -15.81 14.26
CA ILE A 2 24.89 -16.76 14.67
C ILE A 2 23.54 -16.16 14.30
N HIS A 3 22.71 -16.91 13.57
CA HIS A 3 21.34 -16.57 13.25
C HIS A 3 20.37 -17.44 14.06
N ILE A 4 19.35 -16.81 14.65
CA ILE A 4 18.29 -17.49 15.39
C ILE A 4 16.95 -17.18 14.71
N SER A 5 16.35 -18.19 14.07
CA SER A 5 15.17 -18.01 13.20
C SER A 5 13.82 -18.06 13.92
N GLN A 6 13.80 -18.48 15.19
CA GLN A 6 12.61 -18.53 16.03
C GLN A 6 12.97 -18.32 17.50
N LEU A 7 13.23 -17.08 17.90
CA LEU A 7 13.46 -16.70 19.28
C LEU A 7 12.14 -16.21 19.91
N LYS A 8 11.69 -16.86 20.98
CA LYS A 8 10.41 -16.52 21.63
C LYS A 8 10.63 -15.75 22.93
N VAL A 9 9.93 -14.63 23.07
CA VAL A 9 9.85 -13.85 24.30
C VAL A 9 8.37 -13.84 24.76
N PRO A 10 8.06 -14.23 26.00
CA PRO A 10 6.70 -14.18 26.51
C PRO A 10 6.12 -12.76 26.43
N GLY A 11 4.91 -12.62 25.89
CA GLY A 11 4.24 -11.32 25.76
C GLY A 11 4.00 -10.64 27.11
N GLU A 12 3.78 -11.42 28.17
CA GLU A 12 3.62 -10.88 29.53
C GLU A 12 4.88 -10.17 30.04
N GLU A 13 6.06 -10.69 29.71
CA GLU A 13 7.33 -10.06 30.09
C GLU A 13 7.52 -8.74 29.34
N ILE A 14 7.18 -8.70 28.04
CA ILE A 14 7.17 -7.47 27.25
C ILE A 14 6.21 -6.45 27.88
N ILE A 15 4.96 -6.84 28.11
CA ILE A 15 3.92 -5.98 28.68
C ILE A 15 4.30 -5.44 30.06
N LYS A 16 5.01 -6.23 30.88
CA LYS A 16 5.40 -5.86 32.24
C LYS A 16 6.60 -4.90 32.28
N LYS A 17 7.55 -5.04 31.35
CA LYS A 17 8.86 -4.37 31.43
C LYS A 17 9.04 -3.25 30.40
N VAL A 18 8.27 -3.25 29.33
CA VAL A 18 8.38 -2.25 28.25
C VAL A 18 7.31 -1.17 28.45
N PRO A 19 7.63 0.11 28.25
CA PRO A 19 6.64 1.19 28.31
C PRO A 19 5.40 0.88 27.45
N ALA A 20 4.21 0.99 28.05
CA ALA A 20 2.95 0.57 27.42
C ALA A 20 2.70 1.25 26.06
N GLU A 21 3.13 2.51 25.90
CA GLU A 21 3.04 3.24 24.64
C GLU A 21 3.86 2.57 23.51
N LEU A 22 5.07 2.09 23.82
CA LEU A 22 5.91 1.40 22.84
C LEU A 22 5.30 0.05 22.45
N VAL A 23 4.80 -0.71 23.43
CA VAL A 23 4.12 -2.00 23.17
C VAL A 23 2.91 -1.81 22.26
N LYS A 24 2.06 -0.82 22.55
CA LYS A 24 0.87 -0.49 21.75
C LYS A 24 1.23 -0.03 20.33
N ARG A 25 2.33 0.71 20.17
CA ARG A 25 2.83 1.15 18.85
C ARG A 25 3.66 0.08 18.14
N GLY A 26 3.86 -1.09 18.76
CA GLY A 26 4.73 -2.16 18.23
C GLY A 26 6.22 -1.80 18.18
N LYS A 27 6.62 -0.67 18.77
CA LYS A 27 7.99 -0.13 18.75
C LYS A 27 8.90 -0.90 19.69
N THR A 28 10.13 -1.11 19.27
CA THR A 28 11.13 -1.84 20.07
C THR A 28 11.98 -0.85 20.86
N GLY A 29 11.72 -0.78 22.17
CA GLY A 29 12.51 0.01 23.12
C GLY A 29 13.77 -0.71 23.61
N LYS A 30 14.54 -0.03 24.48
CA LYS A 30 15.76 -0.59 25.08
C LYS A 30 15.44 -1.82 25.95
N GLU A 31 14.33 -1.78 26.68
CA GLU A 31 13.87 -2.84 27.58
C GLU A 31 13.46 -4.09 26.79
N GLU A 32 12.77 -3.90 25.66
CA GLU A 32 12.41 -5.01 24.78
C GLU A 32 13.66 -5.62 24.15
N LEU A 33 14.58 -4.80 23.64
CA LEU A 33 15.84 -5.26 23.07
C LEU A 33 16.64 -6.08 24.09
N LEU A 34 16.71 -5.64 25.35
CA LEU A 34 17.36 -6.39 26.43
C LEU A 34 16.70 -7.75 26.65
N LEU A 35 15.36 -7.82 26.67
CA LEU A 35 14.64 -9.10 26.81
C LEU A 35 14.93 -10.06 25.65
N VAL A 36 15.01 -9.54 24.42
CA VAL A 36 15.38 -10.34 23.25
C VAL A 36 16.83 -10.84 23.38
N LYS A 37 17.78 -9.97 23.76
CA LYS A 37 19.17 -10.36 23.98
C LYS A 37 19.31 -11.40 25.09
N MET A 38 18.62 -11.24 26.22
CA MET A 38 18.59 -12.22 27.31
C MET A 38 18.03 -13.57 26.86
N ALA A 39 16.99 -13.57 26.03
CA ALA A 39 16.44 -14.81 25.47
C ALA A 39 17.45 -15.50 24.53
N ALA A 40 18.16 -14.72 23.70
CA ALA A 40 19.21 -15.23 22.82
C ALA A 40 20.41 -15.79 23.62
N ALA A 41 20.86 -15.07 24.64
CA ALA A 41 21.95 -15.46 25.52
C ALA A 41 21.63 -16.78 26.25
N LYS A 42 20.42 -16.90 26.80
CA LYS A 42 19.92 -18.14 27.41
C LYS A 42 19.90 -19.31 26.42
N LEU A 43 19.50 -19.06 25.18
CA LEU A 43 19.48 -20.09 24.13
C LEU A 43 20.89 -20.59 23.79
N LEU A 44 21.87 -19.68 23.74
CA LEU A 44 23.26 -19.96 23.41
C LEU A 44 24.14 -20.35 24.62
N ARG A 45 23.58 -20.29 25.84
CA ARG A 45 24.28 -20.54 27.11
C ARG A 45 25.52 -19.65 27.26
N ILE A 46 25.29 -18.34 27.11
CA ILE A 46 26.25 -17.25 27.31
C ILE A 46 25.62 -16.18 28.20
N GLU A 47 26.43 -15.29 28.73
CA GLU A 47 25.94 -14.06 29.36
C GLU A 47 25.49 -13.05 28.30
N GLU A 48 24.53 -12.18 28.64
CA GLU A 48 24.04 -11.15 27.72
C GLU A 48 25.16 -10.18 27.31
N THR A 49 26.09 -9.90 28.22
CA THR A 49 27.27 -9.05 27.98
C THR A 49 28.29 -9.65 27.01
N GLU A 50 28.19 -10.96 26.70
CA GLU A 50 29.02 -11.62 25.68
C GLU A 50 28.48 -11.38 24.25
N ILE A 51 27.31 -10.76 24.10
CA ILE A 51 26.71 -10.44 22.79
C ILE A 51 27.33 -9.15 22.25
N GLY A 52 27.98 -9.25 21.09
CA GLY A 52 28.50 -8.12 20.33
C GLY A 52 27.43 -7.51 19.40
N ASP A 53 27.70 -7.50 18.10
CA ASP A 53 26.77 -7.06 17.08
C ASP A 53 25.45 -7.81 17.23
N PHE A 54 24.33 -7.09 17.11
CA PHE A 54 22.99 -7.63 17.27
C PHE A 54 22.03 -6.96 16.31
N CYS A 55 21.30 -7.76 15.53
CA CYS A 55 20.32 -7.28 14.57
C CYS A 55 19.01 -8.06 14.69
N ILE A 56 17.88 -7.36 14.63
CA ILE A 56 16.56 -7.96 14.51
C ILE A 56 16.18 -7.95 13.03
N HIS A 57 16.02 -9.13 12.46
CA HIS A 57 15.59 -9.33 11.08
C HIS A 57 14.07 -9.43 10.97
N LYS A 58 13.42 -9.94 12.02
CA LYS A 58 11.96 -10.07 12.06
C LYS A 58 11.41 -9.97 13.47
N LYS A 59 10.25 -9.34 13.63
CA LYS A 59 9.41 -9.31 14.84
C LYS A 59 7.97 -9.62 14.45
N SER A 60 7.34 -10.52 15.18
CA SER A 60 5.94 -10.94 14.98
C SER A 60 5.28 -11.31 16.30
N ILE A 61 3.95 -11.33 16.33
CA ILE A 61 3.17 -11.75 17.50
C ILE A 61 2.48 -13.08 17.17
N ASP A 62 2.76 -14.11 17.97
CA ASP A 62 2.03 -15.37 17.95
C ASP A 62 0.89 -15.31 18.98
N ALA A 63 -0.33 -15.13 18.46
CA ALA A 63 -1.55 -15.01 19.25
C ALA A 63 -2.49 -16.22 19.09
N ARG A 64 -1.99 -17.37 18.58
CA ARG A 64 -2.83 -18.57 18.36
C ARG A 64 -3.42 -19.13 19.66
N ARG A 65 -2.72 -18.97 20.78
CA ARG A 65 -3.20 -19.29 22.12
C ARG A 65 -3.40 -17.98 22.89
N LYS A 66 -4.64 -17.51 23.00
CA LYS A 66 -4.95 -16.19 23.58
C LYS A 66 -4.51 -16.02 25.04
N GLN A 67 -4.35 -17.13 25.77
CA GLN A 67 -3.84 -17.15 27.16
C GLN A 67 -2.29 -17.07 27.23
N GLN A 68 -1.59 -17.26 26.11
CA GLN A 68 -0.13 -17.33 26.04
C GLN A 68 0.35 -16.68 24.74
N ILE A 69 0.46 -15.36 24.78
CA ILE A 69 1.00 -14.57 23.67
C ILE A 69 2.52 -14.62 23.69
N TYR A 70 3.14 -14.81 22.53
CA TYR A 70 4.59 -14.71 22.37
C TYR A 70 4.95 -13.68 21.30
N TYR A 71 5.99 -12.90 21.57
CA TYR A 71 6.72 -12.22 20.51
C TYR A 71 7.75 -13.18 19.94
N VAL A 72 7.77 -13.32 18.61
CA VAL A 72 8.69 -14.19 17.89
C VAL A 72 9.62 -13.35 17.04
N TYR A 73 10.91 -13.55 17.28
CA TYR A 73 12.00 -12.82 16.66
C TYR A 73 12.84 -13.69 15.74
N GLN A 74 13.33 -13.09 14.67
CA GLN A 74 14.49 -13.56 13.92
C GLN A 74 15.62 -12.58 14.19
N VAL A 75 16.74 -13.07 14.69
CA VAL A 75 17.87 -12.23 15.09
C VAL A 75 19.18 -12.81 14.60
N SER A 76 20.15 -11.94 14.42
CA SER A 76 21.53 -12.34 14.21
C SER A 76 22.43 -11.61 15.18
N LEU A 77 23.45 -12.33 15.67
CA LEU A 77 24.36 -11.81 16.66
C LEU A 77 25.78 -12.36 16.53
N SER A 78 26.75 -11.59 17.01
CA SER A 78 28.12 -12.06 17.21
C SER A 78 28.40 -12.33 18.69
N CYS A 79 29.29 -13.27 18.98
CA CYS A 79 29.78 -13.51 20.35
C CYS A 79 31.15 -14.20 20.35
N ALA A 80 31.80 -14.30 21.51
CA ALA A 80 33.06 -15.02 21.61
C ALA A 80 32.87 -16.53 21.34
N LYS A 81 33.79 -17.11 20.56
CA LYS A 81 33.85 -18.56 20.27
C LYS A 81 32.59 -19.11 19.60
N GLU A 82 32.04 -18.40 18.60
CA GLU A 82 30.77 -18.71 17.90
C GLU A 82 30.67 -20.19 17.50
N GLU A 83 31.71 -20.77 16.89
CA GLU A 83 31.72 -22.18 16.45
C GLU A 83 31.48 -23.17 17.60
N LYS A 84 32.10 -22.91 18.76
CA LYS A 84 31.94 -23.75 19.96
C LYS A 84 30.51 -23.63 20.51
N ARG A 85 29.92 -22.45 20.44
CA ARG A 85 28.53 -22.20 20.89
C ARG A 85 27.53 -22.88 19.96
N MET A 86 27.73 -22.79 18.65
CA MET A 86 26.91 -23.49 17.64
C MET A 86 26.91 -25.02 17.83
N LYS A 87 28.10 -25.62 17.98
CA LYS A 87 28.25 -27.07 18.22
C LYS A 87 27.54 -27.56 19.49
N ARG A 88 27.38 -26.68 20.50
CA ARG A 88 26.72 -26.96 21.78
C ARG A 88 25.21 -26.73 21.76
N CYS A 89 24.72 -25.74 21.01
CA CYS A 89 23.29 -25.39 21.01
C CYS A 89 22.44 -26.45 20.28
N ARG A 90 22.95 -27.09 19.22
CA ARG A 90 22.32 -28.20 18.45
C ARG A 90 20.80 -28.08 18.21
N LYS A 91 20.28 -26.85 18.10
CA LYS A 91 18.87 -26.60 17.83
C LYS A 91 18.69 -26.20 16.37
N ASN A 92 17.65 -26.72 15.74
CA ASN A 92 17.36 -26.50 14.32
C ASN A 92 17.04 -25.04 13.97
N ASN A 93 16.68 -24.22 14.97
CA ASN A 93 16.41 -22.79 14.78
C ASN A 93 17.64 -21.90 14.93
N VAL A 94 18.85 -22.49 15.07
CA VAL A 94 20.11 -21.76 15.20
C VAL A 94 21.02 -22.17 14.04
N THR A 95 21.31 -21.22 13.14
CA THR A 95 22.08 -21.44 11.91
C THR A 95 23.19 -20.40 11.78
N TRP A 96 24.03 -20.55 10.76
CA TRP A 96 24.98 -19.52 10.36
C TRP A 96 24.31 -18.53 9.41
N GLU A 97 24.69 -17.26 9.54
CA GLU A 97 24.42 -16.22 8.55
C GLU A 97 25.73 -15.52 8.20
N ASP A 98 25.89 -15.23 6.90
CA ASP A 98 27.05 -14.51 6.40
C ASP A 98 27.04 -13.05 6.87
N ARG A 99 28.21 -12.53 7.28
CA ARG A 99 28.35 -11.15 7.76
C ARG A 99 27.99 -10.12 6.69
N ALA A 100 28.02 -10.50 5.42
CA ALA A 100 27.62 -9.62 4.31
C ALA A 100 26.12 -9.25 4.34
N PHE A 101 25.27 -10.01 5.05
CA PHE A 101 23.82 -9.78 5.13
C PHE A 101 23.37 -8.90 6.30
N SER A 102 24.25 -8.63 7.26
CA SER A 102 23.97 -7.65 8.31
C SER A 102 24.21 -6.24 7.79
N GLY A 103 23.24 -5.73 7.06
CA GLY A 103 23.16 -4.30 6.75
C GLY A 103 23.30 -3.52 8.04
N LYS A 104 24.26 -2.59 8.06
CA LYS A 104 24.51 -1.68 9.18
C LYS A 104 23.19 -1.09 9.66
N ASN A 105 22.88 -1.33 10.93
CA ASN A 105 21.78 -0.65 11.61
C ASN A 105 22.19 0.81 11.82
N GLY A 106 21.76 1.68 10.91
CA GLY A 106 21.81 3.12 11.10
C GLY A 106 22.81 3.84 10.21
N CYS A 107 22.30 4.93 9.62
CA CYS A 107 23.00 6.19 9.40
C CYS A 107 24.41 6.13 8.78
N ASP A 108 24.57 5.39 7.70
CA ASP A 108 25.53 5.80 6.67
C ASP A 108 24.77 6.72 5.70
N GLY A 109 25.31 7.91 5.47
CA GLY A 109 24.63 9.04 4.82
C GLY A 109 23.94 8.71 3.49
N VAL A 110 23.03 9.62 3.11
CA VAL A 110 22.34 9.63 1.81
C VAL A 110 23.33 9.23 0.70
N PRO A 111 23.05 8.18 -0.10
CA PRO A 111 23.99 7.69 -1.11
C PRO A 111 24.48 8.85 -1.98
N GLU A 112 25.80 9.07 -2.01
CA GLU A 112 26.37 10.06 -2.91
C GLU A 112 26.01 9.73 -4.36
N ARG A 113 25.81 10.78 -5.16
CA ARG A 113 25.59 10.65 -6.60
C ARG A 113 26.73 9.83 -7.19
N LYS A 114 26.43 8.62 -7.68
CA LYS A 114 27.44 7.83 -8.38
C LYS A 114 27.70 8.49 -9.73
N ASN A 115 28.94 8.88 -9.97
CA ASN A 115 29.38 9.27 -11.30
C ASN A 115 29.51 8.00 -12.14
N THR A 116 28.41 7.61 -12.80
CA THR A 116 28.33 6.41 -13.65
C THR A 116 28.99 6.62 -15.02
N GLY A 117 29.48 7.82 -15.33
CA GLY A 117 29.94 8.17 -16.68
C GLY A 117 28.82 8.27 -17.72
N LEU A 118 27.57 7.95 -17.36
CA LEU A 118 26.41 8.07 -18.23
C LEU A 118 26.15 9.54 -18.54
N GLN A 119 26.06 9.88 -19.83
CA GLN A 119 25.63 11.21 -20.24
C GLN A 119 24.15 11.42 -19.88
N ARG A 120 23.83 12.64 -19.45
CA ARG A 120 22.46 13.05 -19.12
C ARG A 120 21.57 12.84 -20.34
N GLU A 121 20.57 11.96 -20.24
CA GLU A 121 19.56 11.83 -21.29
C GLU A 121 18.62 13.04 -21.20
N LYS A 122 18.46 13.75 -22.32
CA LYS A 122 17.47 14.83 -22.41
C LYS A 122 16.09 14.20 -22.54
N ASN A 123 15.13 14.70 -21.75
CA ASN A 123 13.71 14.38 -21.87
C ASN A 123 13.31 12.95 -21.48
N LEU A 124 13.99 12.36 -20.49
CA LEU A 124 13.49 11.17 -19.78
C LEU A 124 12.37 11.62 -18.83
N VAL A 125 11.14 11.22 -19.15
CA VAL A 125 9.93 11.64 -18.43
C VAL A 125 9.34 10.48 -17.62
N ILE A 126 8.79 10.81 -16.46
CA ILE A 126 8.02 9.92 -15.60
C ILE A 126 6.65 10.56 -15.38
N ALA A 127 5.57 9.88 -15.80
CA ALA A 127 4.22 10.36 -15.55
C ALA A 127 3.64 9.69 -14.30
N GLY A 128 3.40 10.49 -13.27
CA GLY A 128 2.88 10.11 -11.96
C GLY A 128 3.97 10.08 -10.88
N PHE A 129 3.66 10.64 -9.72
CA PHE A 129 4.54 10.67 -8.54
C PHE A 129 3.99 9.82 -7.37
N GLY A 130 3.33 8.71 -7.71
CA GLY A 130 3.05 7.62 -6.77
C GLY A 130 4.30 6.76 -6.46
N PRO A 131 4.18 5.67 -5.68
CA PRO A 131 5.33 4.86 -5.28
C PRO A 131 6.18 4.35 -6.45
N ALA A 132 5.56 3.94 -7.57
CA ALA A 132 6.28 3.50 -8.76
C ALA A 132 7.12 4.63 -9.39
N GLY A 133 6.49 5.75 -9.73
CA GLY A 133 7.18 6.88 -10.35
C GLY A 133 8.20 7.54 -9.43
N MET A 134 7.89 7.68 -8.14
CA MET A 134 8.79 8.24 -7.13
C MET A 134 10.07 7.43 -6.96
N PHE A 135 9.97 6.10 -6.87
CA PHE A 135 11.14 5.25 -6.73
C PHE A 135 11.93 5.12 -8.04
N ALA A 136 11.25 5.11 -9.19
CA ALA A 136 11.93 5.18 -10.49
C ALA A 136 12.72 6.49 -10.63
N ALA A 137 12.12 7.62 -10.26
CA ALA A 137 12.75 8.93 -10.31
C ALA A 137 13.98 9.00 -9.40
N LEU A 138 13.87 8.50 -8.17
CA LEU A 138 14.99 8.47 -7.24
C LEU A 138 16.15 7.60 -7.73
N GLU A 139 15.86 6.40 -8.27
CA GLU A 139 16.89 5.50 -8.81
C GLU A 139 17.61 6.13 -10.02
N LEU A 140 16.87 6.75 -10.94
CA LEU A 140 17.44 7.43 -12.11
C LEU A 140 18.23 8.69 -11.70
N ALA A 141 17.73 9.48 -10.75
CA ALA A 141 18.42 10.65 -10.24
C ALA A 141 19.74 10.27 -9.54
N ARG A 142 19.76 9.18 -8.75
CA ARG A 142 20.98 8.62 -8.13
C ARG A 142 22.00 8.15 -9.17
N ALA A 143 21.54 7.70 -10.33
CA ALA A 143 22.38 7.34 -11.48
C ALA A 143 22.84 8.56 -12.31
N GLY A 144 22.44 9.77 -11.94
CA GLY A 144 22.83 11.02 -12.60
C GLY A 144 22.02 11.38 -13.85
N LEU A 145 20.89 10.69 -14.10
CA LEU A 145 20.10 10.83 -15.33
C LEU A 145 19.08 11.98 -15.31
N ALA A 146 18.93 12.67 -14.18
CA ALA A 146 18.13 13.90 -14.04
C ALA A 146 16.70 13.81 -14.65
N PRO A 147 15.86 12.87 -14.17
CA PRO A 147 14.53 12.63 -14.74
C PRO A 147 13.56 13.82 -14.52
N ILE A 148 12.58 13.96 -15.41
CA ILE A 148 11.47 14.91 -15.29
C ILE A 148 10.21 14.17 -14.88
N VAL A 149 9.71 14.42 -13.68
CA VAL A 149 8.45 13.86 -13.18
C VAL A 149 7.31 14.83 -13.46
N LEU A 150 6.23 14.32 -14.03
CA LEU A 150 4.95 15.01 -14.21
C LEU A 150 3.95 14.44 -13.20
N GLU A 151 3.37 15.28 -12.36
CA GLU A 151 2.29 14.89 -11.43
C GLU A 151 1.08 15.78 -11.68
N ARG A 152 -0.08 15.16 -11.93
CA ARG A 152 -1.32 15.89 -12.23
C ARG A 152 -1.84 16.66 -11.03
N GLY A 153 -1.70 16.09 -9.83
CA GLY A 153 -2.09 16.76 -8.59
C GLY A 153 -1.00 17.68 -8.05
N GLN A 154 -1.19 18.11 -6.80
CA GLN A 154 -0.33 19.10 -6.14
C GLN A 154 0.65 18.45 -5.15
N ASP A 155 1.56 19.27 -4.62
CA ASP A 155 2.45 18.92 -3.50
C ASP A 155 1.65 18.48 -2.26
N ALA A 156 2.28 17.76 -1.34
CA ALA A 156 1.60 17.10 -0.22
C ALA A 156 0.85 18.08 0.71
N ASP A 157 1.35 19.31 0.87
CA ASP A 157 0.75 20.30 1.76
C ASP A 157 -0.50 20.92 1.09
N SER A 158 -0.41 21.29 -0.19
CA SER A 158 -1.54 21.76 -0.99
C SER A 158 -2.61 20.67 -1.18
N ARG A 159 -2.16 19.43 -1.45
CA ARG A 159 -3.02 18.26 -1.59
C ARG A 159 -3.78 17.94 -0.31
N GLN A 160 -3.13 18.07 0.86
CA GLN A 160 -3.80 17.88 2.14
C GLN A 160 -4.99 18.83 2.28
N LYS A 161 -4.79 20.12 1.98
CA LYS A 161 -5.86 21.11 2.05
C LYS A 161 -7.02 20.79 1.11
N ALA A 162 -6.73 20.36 -0.12
CA ALA A 162 -7.76 19.98 -1.09
C ALA A 162 -8.57 18.75 -0.62
N VAL A 163 -7.88 17.73 -0.09
CA VAL A 163 -8.53 16.52 0.44
C VAL A 163 -9.36 16.81 1.69
N ASP A 164 -8.85 17.62 2.63
CA ASP A 164 -9.61 18.01 3.81
C ASP A 164 -10.83 18.85 3.42
N ALA A 165 -10.67 19.83 2.51
CA ALA A 165 -11.78 20.63 2.02
C ALA A 165 -12.87 19.76 1.37
N PHE A 166 -12.49 18.74 0.58
CA PHE A 166 -13.43 17.78 0.02
C PHE A 166 -14.15 16.97 1.10
N TRP A 167 -13.42 16.47 2.09
CA TRP A 167 -14.00 15.72 3.20
C TRP A 167 -14.91 16.57 4.10
N ASP A 168 -14.68 17.87 4.15
CA ASP A 168 -15.52 18.86 4.85
C ASP A 168 -16.69 19.37 4.01
N GLY A 169 -16.90 18.84 2.79
CA GLY A 169 -18.07 19.13 1.95
C GLY A 169 -17.89 20.26 0.94
N ASN A 170 -16.67 20.78 0.72
CA ASN A 170 -16.41 21.91 -0.19
C ASN A 170 -16.23 21.49 -1.67
N GLY A 171 -16.75 20.34 -2.06
CA GLY A 171 -16.63 19.81 -3.43
C GLY A 171 -15.31 19.09 -3.71
N LEU A 172 -15.30 18.29 -4.77
CA LEU A 172 -14.16 17.50 -5.21
C LEU A 172 -13.29 18.29 -6.19
N ASP A 173 -11.99 18.37 -5.93
CA ASP A 173 -11.01 18.70 -6.97
C ASP A 173 -10.62 17.41 -7.73
N ALA A 174 -11.02 17.32 -9.00
CA ALA A 174 -10.78 16.15 -9.83
C ALA A 174 -9.29 15.92 -10.18
N GLU A 175 -8.43 16.94 -10.06
CA GLU A 175 -7.00 16.85 -10.32
C GLU A 175 -6.17 16.68 -9.03
N CYS A 176 -6.69 17.07 -7.87
CA CYS A 176 -6.00 17.00 -6.58
C CYS A 176 -6.86 16.39 -5.47
N ASN A 177 -6.68 15.09 -5.20
CA ASN A 177 -7.57 14.33 -4.30
C ASN A 177 -6.84 13.13 -3.68
N VAL A 178 -7.61 12.22 -3.05
CA VAL A 178 -7.08 10.98 -2.43
C VAL A 178 -6.30 10.12 -3.43
N GLN A 179 -6.61 10.19 -4.72
CA GLN A 179 -5.93 9.42 -5.78
C GLN A 179 -4.74 10.16 -6.37
N PHE A 180 -4.85 11.49 -6.58
CA PHE A 180 -3.91 12.28 -7.37
C PHE A 180 -3.15 13.34 -6.57
N GLY A 181 -1.87 13.51 -6.86
CA GLY A 181 -0.93 14.40 -6.17
C GLY A 181 0.24 13.65 -5.53
N GLU A 182 1.09 14.39 -4.81
CA GLU A 182 2.36 13.89 -4.26
C GLU A 182 2.20 12.58 -3.44
N GLY A 183 2.91 11.54 -3.86
CA GLY A 183 2.86 10.19 -3.27
C GLY A 183 1.72 9.30 -3.77
N GLY A 184 0.87 9.81 -4.67
CA GLY A 184 -0.24 9.07 -5.30
C GLY A 184 -1.26 8.53 -4.29
N ALA A 185 -1.92 7.42 -4.62
CA ALA A 185 -2.92 6.77 -3.75
C ALA A 185 -2.33 6.23 -2.42
N GLY A 186 -1.01 6.16 -2.27
CA GLY A 186 -0.36 5.67 -1.05
C GLY A 186 -0.45 6.65 0.12
N THR A 187 -0.49 7.96 -0.13
CA THR A 187 -0.33 9.02 0.90
C THR A 187 -1.44 8.99 1.96
N PHE A 188 -2.69 8.85 1.56
CA PHE A 188 -3.87 8.83 2.44
C PHE A 188 -4.29 7.40 2.80
N SER A 189 -3.35 6.61 3.29
CA SER A 189 -3.57 5.21 3.66
C SER A 189 -2.96 4.87 5.03
N ASP A 190 -3.22 3.67 5.55
CA ASP A 190 -2.48 3.13 6.71
C ASP A 190 -0.98 2.89 6.37
N GLY A 191 -0.60 2.90 5.09
CA GLY A 191 0.80 2.77 4.68
C GLY A 191 1.36 1.36 4.91
N LYS A 192 0.55 0.33 4.68
CA LYS A 192 0.98 -1.08 4.83
C LYS A 192 1.99 -1.44 3.75
N LEU A 193 3.10 -2.04 4.15
CA LEU A 193 4.22 -2.34 3.23
C LEU A 193 4.43 -3.84 2.98
N ASN A 194 3.51 -4.69 3.45
CA ASN A 194 3.60 -6.13 3.19
C ASN A 194 3.35 -6.43 1.71
N THR A 195 4.24 -7.23 1.11
CA THR A 195 4.11 -7.72 -0.26
C THR A 195 4.18 -9.24 -0.30
N MET A 196 3.47 -9.84 -1.25
CA MET A 196 3.54 -11.28 -1.54
C MET A 196 4.49 -11.59 -2.71
N VAL A 197 5.06 -10.55 -3.33
CA VAL A 197 6.02 -10.70 -4.43
C VAL A 197 7.28 -11.37 -3.88
N LYS A 198 7.64 -12.52 -4.46
CA LYS A 198 8.94 -13.16 -4.20
C LYS A 198 10.01 -12.36 -4.92
N ASP A 199 10.97 -11.84 -4.16
CA ASP A 199 11.98 -10.94 -4.69
C ASP A 199 13.40 -11.41 -4.34
N PRO A 200 14.05 -12.19 -5.22
CA PRO A 200 15.44 -12.59 -5.02
C PRO A 200 16.42 -11.43 -5.23
N SER A 201 15.99 -10.30 -5.82
CA SER A 201 16.88 -9.17 -6.15
C SER A 201 17.10 -8.19 -4.99
N GLY A 202 16.34 -8.31 -3.90
CA GLY A 202 16.48 -7.43 -2.73
C GLY A 202 15.85 -6.05 -2.87
N ARG A 203 15.10 -5.77 -3.94
CA ARG A 203 14.36 -4.50 -4.15
C ARG A 203 13.37 -4.21 -3.02
N ASN A 204 12.70 -5.21 -2.48
CA ASN A 204 11.83 -5.03 -1.31
C ASN A 204 12.61 -4.41 -0.13
N ARG A 205 13.79 -4.97 0.18
CA ARG A 205 14.64 -4.45 1.26
C ARG A 205 15.16 -3.04 0.94
N GLN A 206 15.47 -2.76 -0.33
CA GLN A 206 15.85 -1.43 -0.81
C GLN A 206 14.71 -0.41 -0.62
N VAL A 207 13.47 -0.78 -0.92
CA VAL A 207 12.29 0.07 -0.70
C VAL A 207 12.14 0.42 0.77
N LEU A 208 12.15 -0.59 1.65
CA LEU A 208 12.00 -0.36 3.09
C LEU A 208 13.16 0.49 3.64
N GLN A 209 14.40 0.24 3.21
CA GLN A 209 15.56 1.05 3.60
C GLN A 209 15.41 2.51 3.16
N THR A 210 15.03 2.72 1.90
CA THR A 210 14.84 4.07 1.36
C THR A 210 13.78 4.83 2.17
N LEU A 211 12.64 4.19 2.48
CA LEU A 211 11.62 4.82 3.31
C LEU A 211 12.17 5.22 4.70
N THR A 212 12.99 4.36 5.33
CA THR A 212 13.62 4.70 6.62
C THR A 212 14.66 5.82 6.50
N ASP A 213 15.44 5.85 5.42
CA ASP A 213 16.45 6.88 5.18
C ASP A 213 15.80 8.27 5.05
N PHE A 214 14.54 8.33 4.60
CA PHE A 214 13.76 9.56 4.46
C PHE A 214 12.72 9.77 5.59
N GLY A 215 12.89 9.10 6.74
CA GLY A 215 12.17 9.42 7.98
C GLY A 215 11.01 8.51 8.35
N ALA A 216 10.82 7.37 7.67
CA ALA A 216 9.92 6.33 8.16
C ALA A 216 10.50 5.63 9.41
N PRO A 217 9.67 5.11 10.33
CA PRO A 217 10.15 4.39 11.51
C PRO A 217 11.03 3.20 11.16
N SER A 218 12.16 3.00 11.84
CA SER A 218 13.11 1.92 11.53
C SER A 218 12.54 0.53 11.77
N GLU A 219 11.47 0.43 12.56
CA GLU A 219 10.70 -0.79 12.80
C GLU A 219 10.17 -1.44 11.51
N ILE A 220 9.92 -0.66 10.45
CA ILE A 220 9.38 -1.21 9.19
C ILE A 220 10.32 -2.23 8.54
N LEU A 221 11.61 -2.20 8.89
CA LEU A 221 12.62 -3.11 8.36
C LEU A 221 12.47 -4.55 8.87
N TYR A 222 11.85 -4.72 10.05
CA TYR A 222 11.79 -6.03 10.71
C TYR A 222 10.38 -6.40 11.21
N LEU A 223 9.41 -5.50 11.27
CA LEU A 223 8.03 -5.89 11.58
C LEU A 223 7.49 -6.82 10.49
N GLN A 224 6.80 -7.90 10.87
CA GLN A 224 6.17 -8.82 9.91
C GLN A 224 5.07 -8.14 9.08
N LYS A 225 4.34 -7.20 9.69
CA LYS A 225 3.25 -6.45 9.07
C LYS A 225 3.53 -4.95 9.26
N PRO A 226 4.55 -4.41 8.56
CA PRO A 226 4.99 -3.05 8.74
C PRO A 226 3.94 -2.07 8.18
N HIS A 227 3.78 -0.95 8.87
CA HIS A 227 2.96 0.17 8.43
C HIS A 227 3.63 1.49 8.82
N ILE A 228 3.28 2.58 8.13
CA ILE A 228 3.84 3.92 8.38
C ILE A 228 2.78 4.86 8.97
N GLY A 229 1.53 4.79 8.50
CA GLY A 229 0.47 5.76 8.80
C GLY A 229 0.53 7.01 7.92
N THR A 230 -0.63 7.60 7.66
CA THR A 230 -0.76 8.72 6.71
C THR A 230 0.03 9.98 7.13
N ASP A 231 0.12 10.24 8.43
CA ASP A 231 0.82 11.37 9.04
C ASP A 231 2.33 11.32 8.81
N CYS A 232 2.92 10.12 8.86
CA CYS A 232 4.33 9.92 8.58
C CYS A 232 4.62 9.87 7.07
N LEU A 233 3.74 9.27 6.27
CA LEU A 233 3.93 9.13 4.81
C LEU A 233 4.11 10.48 4.10
N LYS A 234 3.34 11.50 4.48
CA LYS A 234 3.44 12.85 3.88
C LYS A 234 4.84 13.42 4.00
N LYS A 235 5.48 13.25 5.17
CA LYS A 235 6.84 13.73 5.44
C LYS A 235 7.88 12.95 4.61
N VAL A 236 7.73 11.63 4.55
CA VAL A 236 8.65 10.75 3.82
C VAL A 236 8.63 11.05 2.32
N VAL A 237 7.44 11.18 1.73
CA VAL A 237 7.30 11.49 0.30
C VAL A 237 7.91 12.86 -0.03
N LYS A 238 7.65 13.87 0.80
CA LYS A 238 8.22 15.22 0.67
C LYS A 238 9.76 15.20 0.67
N ALA A 239 10.35 14.44 1.60
CA ALA A 239 11.79 14.28 1.71
C ALA A 239 12.40 13.56 0.49
N ILE A 240 11.72 12.54 -0.06
CA ILE A 240 12.16 11.87 -1.29
C ILE A 240 12.09 12.82 -2.50
N ARG A 241 11.04 13.64 -2.63
CA ARG A 241 10.96 14.67 -3.69
C ARG A 241 12.16 15.63 -3.60
N GLU A 242 12.43 16.14 -2.41
CA GLU A 242 13.54 17.08 -2.19
C GLU A 242 14.89 16.46 -2.53
N GLU A 243 15.06 15.16 -2.25
CA GLU A 243 16.25 14.43 -2.67
C GLU A 243 16.36 14.28 -4.19
N ILE A 244 15.26 13.94 -4.88
CA ILE A 244 15.23 13.85 -6.35
C ILE A 244 15.67 15.18 -6.96
N ILE A 245 15.15 16.30 -6.43
CA ILE A 245 15.52 17.65 -6.88
C ILE A 245 16.99 17.94 -6.59
N ARG A 246 17.49 17.63 -5.38
CA ARG A 246 18.90 17.80 -5.00
C ARG A 246 19.85 17.02 -5.93
N LEU A 247 19.44 15.85 -6.39
CA LEU A 247 20.18 15.00 -7.33
C LEU A 247 20.06 15.46 -8.80
N GLY A 248 19.32 16.54 -9.07
CA GLY A 248 19.20 17.15 -10.39
C GLY A 248 17.96 16.71 -11.20
N GLY A 249 17.08 15.90 -10.61
CA GLY A 249 15.75 15.64 -11.17
C GLY A 249 14.83 16.85 -11.06
N THR A 250 13.68 16.79 -11.72
CA THR A 250 12.64 17.83 -11.68
C THR A 250 11.30 17.20 -11.39
N VAL A 251 10.46 17.88 -10.58
CA VAL A 251 9.09 17.44 -10.30
C VAL A 251 8.13 18.59 -10.63
N LEU A 252 7.24 18.35 -11.60
CA LEU A 252 6.27 19.31 -12.11
C LEU A 252 4.87 18.91 -11.64
N PHE A 253 4.38 19.56 -10.59
CA PHE A 253 2.99 19.44 -10.13
C PHE A 253 2.01 20.17 -11.05
N GLY A 254 0.72 19.87 -10.92
CA GLY A 254 -0.33 20.44 -11.76
C GLY A 254 -0.16 20.11 -13.25
N THR A 255 0.57 19.04 -13.58
CA THR A 255 0.99 18.70 -14.94
C THR A 255 0.57 17.29 -15.30
N ARG A 256 -0.50 17.15 -16.09
CA ARG A 256 -1.10 15.87 -16.47
C ARG A 256 -0.61 15.40 -17.84
N LEU A 257 -0.23 14.13 -17.95
CA LEU A 257 -0.02 13.49 -19.26
C LEU A 257 -1.36 13.29 -19.98
N ARG A 258 -1.43 13.71 -21.26
CA ARG A 258 -2.61 13.55 -22.11
C ARG A 258 -2.37 12.52 -23.20
N HIS A 259 -1.49 12.80 -24.16
CA HIS A 259 -1.30 11.95 -25.34
C HIS A 259 0.16 11.55 -25.54
N LEU A 260 0.35 10.43 -26.23
CA LEU A 260 1.62 9.97 -26.78
C LEU A 260 1.70 10.34 -28.26
N VAL A 261 2.86 10.83 -28.69
CA VAL A 261 3.13 11.07 -30.11
C VAL A 261 4.30 10.21 -30.52
N ALA A 262 4.00 9.18 -31.32
CA ALA A 262 4.95 8.21 -31.81
C ALA A 262 5.07 8.27 -33.34
N GLU A 263 6.28 8.10 -33.84
CA GLU A 263 6.58 7.99 -35.27
C GLU A 263 7.22 6.63 -35.53
N ALA A 264 6.69 5.89 -36.49
CA ALA A 264 7.14 4.52 -36.82
C ALA A 264 7.26 3.61 -35.58
N GLY A 265 6.30 3.71 -34.64
CA GLY A 265 6.26 2.89 -33.42
C GLY A 265 7.23 3.32 -32.31
N VAL A 266 7.90 4.47 -32.44
CA VAL A 266 8.86 4.98 -31.45
C VAL A 266 8.37 6.31 -30.88
N LEU A 267 8.37 6.45 -29.55
CA LEU A 267 8.01 7.69 -28.87
C LEU A 267 8.93 8.85 -29.31
N LYS A 268 8.32 10.01 -29.60
CA LYS A 268 9.02 11.26 -29.94
C LYS A 268 8.64 12.41 -29.01
N GLN A 269 7.35 12.53 -28.73
CA GLN A 269 6.80 13.60 -27.91
C GLN A 269 5.66 13.07 -27.04
N ILE A 270 5.33 13.84 -26.03
CA ILE A 270 4.12 13.66 -25.24
C ILE A 270 3.34 14.98 -25.23
N VAL A 271 2.02 14.90 -25.16
CA VAL A 271 1.17 16.06 -24.90
C VAL A 271 0.89 16.11 -23.41
N ILE A 272 1.17 17.24 -22.78
CA ILE A 272 0.89 17.50 -21.37
C ILE A 272 -0.12 18.63 -21.23
N CYS A 273 -0.97 18.55 -20.22
CA CYS A 273 -1.92 19.58 -19.84
C CYS A 273 -1.47 20.21 -18.53
N LYS A 274 -1.28 21.53 -18.52
CA LYS A 274 -0.95 22.33 -17.33
C LYS A 274 -1.75 23.62 -17.34
N ASP A 275 -2.41 23.93 -16.22
CA ASP A 275 -3.27 25.11 -16.08
C ASP A 275 -4.33 25.21 -17.20
N GLY A 276 -4.90 24.07 -17.59
CA GLY A 276 -5.90 23.96 -18.67
C GLY A 276 -5.33 24.10 -20.09
N LYS A 277 -4.02 24.27 -20.26
CA LYS A 277 -3.36 24.42 -21.57
C LYS A 277 -2.62 23.15 -21.95
N GLU A 278 -2.86 22.69 -23.16
CA GLU A 278 -2.12 21.56 -23.73
C GLU A 278 -0.87 22.04 -24.47
N GLN A 279 0.21 21.29 -24.32
CA GLN A 279 1.48 21.52 -25.04
C GLN A 279 2.14 20.19 -25.38
N ALA A 280 2.65 20.08 -26.60
CA ALA A 280 3.52 18.98 -27.00
C ALA A 280 4.94 19.26 -26.54
N VAL A 281 5.57 18.31 -25.86
CA VAL A 281 6.95 18.40 -25.40
C VAL A 281 7.76 17.20 -25.88
N PRO A 282 9.03 17.39 -26.30
CA PRO A 282 9.92 16.30 -26.64
C PRO A 282 10.03 15.30 -25.48
N CYS A 283 10.03 14.00 -25.80
CA CYS A 283 10.15 12.93 -24.81
C CYS A 283 10.94 11.77 -25.43
N SER A 284 12.12 11.48 -24.88
CA SER A 284 12.97 10.41 -25.41
C SER A 284 12.53 9.05 -24.87
N ARG A 285 12.10 9.01 -23.61
CA ARG A 285 11.63 7.84 -22.87
C ARG A 285 10.55 8.27 -21.88
N LEU A 286 9.53 7.43 -21.72
CA LEU A 286 8.43 7.66 -20.79
C LEU A 286 8.25 6.47 -19.86
N ILE A 287 8.40 6.68 -18.55
CA ILE A 287 7.87 5.75 -17.54
C ILE A 287 6.43 6.14 -17.23
N LEU A 288 5.49 5.24 -17.52
CA LEU A 288 4.07 5.48 -17.35
C LEU A 288 3.60 4.89 -16.01
N ALA A 289 3.64 5.71 -14.96
CA ALA A 289 3.37 5.34 -13.56
C ALA A 289 2.14 6.07 -12.97
N ILE A 290 1.07 6.17 -13.77
CA ILE A 290 -0.09 7.05 -13.54
C ILE A 290 -1.11 6.57 -12.49
N GLY A 291 -0.92 5.37 -11.93
CA GLY A 291 -1.89 4.73 -11.05
C GLY A 291 -3.16 4.27 -11.79
N HIS A 292 -4.05 3.56 -11.10
CA HIS A 292 -5.21 2.94 -11.74
C HIS A 292 -6.48 3.81 -11.76
N SER A 293 -6.42 5.00 -11.17
CA SER A 293 -7.51 5.98 -11.14
C SER A 293 -7.45 6.98 -12.30
N ALA A 294 -6.34 7.03 -13.05
CA ALA A 294 -6.14 7.94 -14.20
C ALA A 294 -6.90 7.46 -15.46
N ARG A 295 -8.22 7.33 -15.32
CA ARG A 295 -9.13 6.77 -16.32
C ARG A 295 -9.14 7.59 -17.60
N ASP A 296 -9.18 8.91 -17.47
CA ASP A 296 -9.02 9.85 -18.58
C ASP A 296 -7.74 9.58 -19.40
N THR A 297 -6.62 9.37 -18.71
CA THR A 297 -5.38 8.98 -19.39
C THR A 297 -5.47 7.58 -20.02
N PHE A 298 -6.19 6.62 -19.44
CA PHE A 298 -6.40 5.31 -20.09
C PHE A 298 -7.13 5.43 -21.44
N TYR A 299 -8.15 6.29 -21.52
CA TYR A 299 -8.85 6.57 -22.77
C TYR A 299 -7.89 7.13 -23.83
N ASN A 300 -7.14 8.18 -23.47
CA ASN A 300 -6.17 8.76 -24.40
C ASN A 300 -5.13 7.73 -24.86
N LEU A 301 -4.56 6.94 -23.94
CA LEU A 301 -3.55 5.93 -24.28
C LEU A 301 -4.08 4.85 -25.23
N ARG A 302 -5.34 4.43 -25.07
CA ARG A 302 -6.00 3.49 -25.99
C ARG A 302 -6.08 4.12 -27.38
N ASP A 303 -6.53 5.36 -27.44
CA ASP A 303 -6.74 6.10 -28.68
C ASP A 303 -5.40 6.44 -29.38
N ASP A 304 -4.32 6.60 -28.62
CA ASP A 304 -2.94 6.74 -29.10
C ASP A 304 -2.31 5.40 -29.55
N GLY A 305 -3.04 4.28 -29.43
CA GLY A 305 -2.61 2.96 -29.89
C GLY A 305 -1.75 2.17 -28.92
N LEU A 306 -1.71 2.53 -27.63
CA LEU A 306 -1.06 1.71 -26.60
C LEU A 306 -1.86 0.42 -26.37
N PHE A 307 -1.19 -0.73 -26.48
CA PHE A 307 -1.85 -2.02 -26.31
C PHE A 307 -2.25 -2.27 -24.85
N MET A 308 -3.53 -2.59 -24.65
CA MET A 308 -4.11 -2.88 -23.35
C MET A 308 -4.99 -4.13 -23.41
N GLU A 309 -5.09 -4.81 -22.27
CA GLU A 309 -5.97 -5.96 -22.07
C GLU A 309 -6.89 -5.71 -20.87
N GLN A 310 -8.09 -6.28 -20.91
CA GLN A 310 -8.96 -6.32 -19.74
C GLN A 310 -8.30 -7.12 -18.62
N LYS A 311 -8.38 -6.60 -17.40
CA LYS A 311 -7.81 -7.27 -16.22
C LYS A 311 -8.87 -7.42 -15.15
N ALA A 312 -8.99 -8.63 -14.59
CA ALA A 312 -9.82 -8.87 -13.42
C ALA A 312 -9.37 -7.99 -12.24
N PHE A 313 -10.34 -7.58 -11.44
CA PHE A 313 -10.15 -6.84 -10.20
C PHE A 313 -11.16 -7.34 -9.15
N ALA A 314 -11.25 -6.69 -8.01
CA ALA A 314 -12.28 -6.97 -7.02
C ALA A 314 -13.05 -5.71 -6.65
N ALA A 315 -14.35 -5.86 -6.38
CA ALA A 315 -15.21 -4.77 -5.94
C ALA A 315 -16.08 -5.20 -4.77
N GLY A 316 -16.49 -4.25 -3.95
CA GLY A 316 -17.36 -4.52 -2.81
C GLY A 316 -17.61 -3.29 -1.97
N VAL A 317 -17.62 -3.42 -0.66
CA VAL A 317 -17.96 -2.34 0.29
C VAL A 317 -16.94 -2.28 1.42
N ARG A 318 -16.84 -1.12 2.09
CA ARG A 318 -16.13 -1.06 3.38
C ARG A 318 -17.04 -1.55 4.49
N VAL A 319 -16.48 -2.32 5.42
CA VAL A 319 -17.18 -2.79 6.61
C VAL A 319 -16.44 -2.32 7.85
N GLU A 320 -17.19 -1.81 8.83
CA GLU A 320 -16.67 -1.33 10.11
C GLU A 320 -17.21 -2.15 11.29
N HIS A 321 -16.30 -2.47 12.21
CA HIS A 321 -16.59 -3.10 13.50
C HIS A 321 -15.81 -2.38 14.60
N PRO A 322 -16.24 -2.41 15.87
CA PRO A 322 -15.43 -1.86 16.96
C PRO A 322 -14.05 -2.51 17.00
N GLN A 323 -13.00 -1.71 17.05
CA GLN A 323 -11.61 -2.18 17.12
C GLN A 323 -11.38 -3.07 18.35
N GLU A 324 -12.09 -2.79 19.44
CA GLU A 324 -12.12 -3.62 20.65
C GLU A 324 -12.61 -5.05 20.38
N MET A 325 -13.66 -5.22 19.56
CA MET A 325 -14.20 -6.55 19.22
C MET A 325 -13.16 -7.38 18.46
N ILE A 326 -12.49 -6.77 17.50
CA ILE A 326 -11.39 -7.41 16.75
C ILE A 326 -10.24 -7.74 17.70
N GLY A 327 -9.89 -6.81 18.59
CA GLY A 327 -8.88 -6.96 19.63
C GLY A 327 -9.13 -8.17 20.54
N LYS A 328 -10.34 -8.30 21.09
CA LYS A 328 -10.75 -9.42 21.94
C LYS A 328 -10.71 -10.74 21.19
N ASN A 329 -11.14 -10.75 19.92
CA ASN A 329 -11.07 -11.94 19.07
C ASN A 329 -9.62 -12.37 18.82
N GLN A 330 -8.70 -11.43 18.60
CA GLN A 330 -7.30 -11.74 18.28
C GLN A 330 -6.45 -12.04 19.53
N TYR A 331 -6.57 -11.23 20.58
CA TYR A 331 -5.65 -11.21 21.72
C TYR A 331 -6.28 -11.59 23.07
N GLY A 332 -7.59 -11.85 23.13
CA GLY A 332 -8.27 -12.12 24.39
C GLY A 332 -8.14 -10.93 25.35
N THR A 333 -7.77 -11.19 26.61
CA THR A 333 -7.65 -10.17 27.67
C THR A 333 -6.48 -9.21 27.48
N TYR A 334 -5.52 -9.51 26.60
CA TYR A 334 -4.38 -8.63 26.33
C TYR A 334 -4.67 -7.55 25.28
N TYR A 335 -5.88 -7.48 24.73
CA TYR A 335 -6.21 -6.59 23.62
C TYR A 335 -5.96 -5.09 23.89
N THR A 336 -6.10 -4.65 25.14
CA THR A 336 -5.82 -3.26 25.54
C THR A 336 -4.33 -2.95 25.72
N LYS A 337 -3.48 -3.98 25.75
CA LYS A 337 -2.05 -3.88 26.03
C LYS A 337 -1.17 -4.10 24.80
N LEU A 338 -1.71 -4.72 23.76
CA LEU A 338 -1.03 -5.02 22.50
C LEU A 338 -1.43 -4.02 21.40
N PRO A 339 -0.70 -3.98 20.27
CA PRO A 339 -1.09 -3.15 19.13
C PRO A 339 -2.49 -3.44 18.63
N ALA A 340 -3.10 -2.46 17.94
CA ALA A 340 -4.42 -2.63 17.33
C ALA A 340 -4.46 -3.90 16.47
N ALA A 341 -5.42 -4.78 16.79
CA ALA A 341 -5.55 -6.08 16.15
C ALA A 341 -5.98 -5.96 14.70
N ASP A 342 -5.48 -6.88 13.91
CA ASP A 342 -5.55 -6.92 12.47
C ASP A 342 -6.19 -8.26 12.04
N TYR A 343 -6.82 -8.34 10.87
CA TYR A 343 -7.36 -9.59 10.35
C TYR A 343 -7.16 -9.75 8.84
N LYS A 344 -7.23 -10.99 8.39
CA LYS A 344 -7.34 -11.37 6.97
C LYS A 344 -8.31 -12.53 6.85
N LEU A 345 -9.35 -12.36 6.05
CA LEU A 345 -10.46 -13.27 5.88
C LEU A 345 -10.63 -13.61 4.40
N THR A 346 -10.95 -14.87 4.11
CA THR A 346 -11.22 -15.38 2.77
C THR A 346 -12.28 -16.47 2.87
N TYR A 347 -13.18 -16.51 1.89
CA TYR A 347 -14.26 -17.47 1.76
C TYR A 347 -14.58 -17.68 0.28
N GLN A 348 -15.02 -18.88 -0.06
CA GLN A 348 -15.51 -19.22 -1.40
C GLN A 348 -17.01 -19.49 -1.25
N THR A 349 -17.83 -18.75 -2.00
CA THR A 349 -19.29 -18.92 -1.94
C THR A 349 -19.74 -20.23 -2.56
N GLY A 350 -20.99 -20.63 -2.29
CA GLY A 350 -21.63 -21.76 -2.97
C GLY A 350 -21.59 -21.66 -4.50
N GLU A 351 -21.70 -20.43 -5.02
CA GLU A 351 -21.60 -20.10 -6.46
C GLU A 351 -20.15 -19.99 -6.98
N GLY A 352 -19.15 -20.36 -6.18
CA GLY A 352 -17.75 -20.37 -6.60
C GLY A 352 -17.11 -18.98 -6.76
N ARG A 353 -17.66 -17.93 -6.15
CA ARG A 353 -17.04 -16.60 -6.10
C ARG A 353 -16.17 -16.47 -4.85
N GLY A 354 -14.97 -15.91 -5.01
CA GLY A 354 -14.08 -15.62 -3.89
C GLY A 354 -14.45 -14.30 -3.22
N VAL A 355 -14.67 -14.33 -1.90
CA VAL A 355 -14.96 -13.18 -1.05
C VAL A 355 -13.84 -13.04 -0.02
N TYR A 356 -13.27 -11.84 0.11
CA TYR A 356 -12.14 -11.65 1.02
C TYR A 356 -12.05 -10.24 1.57
N SER A 357 -11.41 -10.11 2.74
CA SER A 357 -11.05 -8.82 3.31
C SER A 357 -9.82 -8.25 2.60
N PHE A 358 -9.90 -7.00 2.18
CA PHE A 358 -8.85 -6.26 1.52
C PHE A 358 -8.59 -4.93 2.25
N CYS A 359 -7.32 -4.48 2.21
CA CYS A 359 -6.89 -3.22 2.82
C CYS A 359 -7.45 -2.98 4.25
N MET A 360 -7.45 -4.02 5.10
CA MET A 360 -7.97 -3.95 6.48
C MET A 360 -7.16 -2.98 7.33
N CYS A 361 -7.75 -1.92 7.84
CA CYS A 361 -7.16 -0.80 8.58
C CYS A 361 -7.57 -0.87 10.06
N PRO A 362 -6.68 -1.28 10.97
CA PRO A 362 -6.96 -1.26 12.40
C PRO A 362 -7.09 0.19 12.90
N GLY A 363 -8.07 0.46 13.76
CA GLY A 363 -8.34 1.75 14.39
C GLY A 363 -8.29 2.89 13.36
N GLY A 364 -8.93 2.66 12.22
CA GLY A 364 -8.83 3.48 11.03
C GLY A 364 -10.14 4.19 10.67
N TYR A 365 -10.14 4.78 9.49
CA TYR A 365 -11.27 5.51 8.92
C TYR A 365 -11.60 4.95 7.55
N VAL A 366 -12.89 4.90 7.22
CA VAL A 366 -13.35 4.79 5.83
C VAL A 366 -13.24 6.18 5.21
N VAL A 367 -12.66 6.30 4.03
CA VAL A 367 -12.43 7.61 3.39
C VAL A 367 -13.20 7.73 2.09
N ASN A 368 -13.80 8.88 1.83
CA ASN A 368 -14.27 9.23 0.49
C ASN A 368 -13.04 9.41 -0.41
N ALA A 369 -12.87 8.48 -1.35
CA ALA A 369 -11.69 8.33 -2.20
C ALA A 369 -11.99 8.68 -3.68
N SER A 370 -13.07 9.41 -3.91
CA SER A 370 -13.54 9.81 -5.24
C SER A 370 -12.52 10.71 -5.95
N SER A 371 -12.49 10.62 -7.27
CA SER A 371 -11.60 11.42 -8.12
C SER A 371 -12.25 11.86 -9.44
N GLU A 372 -13.55 11.62 -9.59
CA GLU A 372 -14.35 12.03 -10.75
C GLU A 372 -15.64 12.68 -10.21
N GLU A 373 -16.08 13.76 -10.83
CA GLU A 373 -17.34 14.41 -10.48
C GLU A 373 -18.52 13.47 -10.73
N GLY A 374 -19.54 13.50 -9.86
CA GLY A 374 -20.71 12.63 -9.96
C GLY A 374 -20.43 11.13 -9.70
N MET A 375 -19.24 10.80 -9.17
CA MET A 375 -18.82 9.45 -8.84
C MET A 375 -18.47 9.36 -7.36
N LEU A 376 -18.80 8.24 -6.71
CA LEU A 376 -18.43 7.96 -5.34
C LEU A 376 -17.67 6.65 -5.21
N ALA A 377 -16.45 6.72 -4.69
CA ALA A 377 -15.65 5.56 -4.29
C ALA A 377 -15.16 5.72 -2.85
N VAL A 378 -15.05 4.62 -2.12
CA VAL A 378 -14.43 4.61 -0.79
C VAL A 378 -13.11 3.85 -0.78
N ASN A 379 -12.29 4.15 0.22
CA ASN A 379 -11.13 3.36 0.63
C ASN A 379 -11.00 3.37 2.16
N GLY A 380 -9.86 2.97 2.70
CA GLY A 380 -9.57 3.00 4.13
C GLY A 380 -8.17 3.51 4.44
N MET A 381 -8.06 4.20 5.56
CA MET A 381 -6.78 4.71 6.08
C MET A 381 -6.68 4.50 7.58
N SER A 382 -5.46 4.59 8.12
CA SER A 382 -5.24 4.79 9.55
C SER A 382 -4.10 5.79 9.75
N TYR A 383 -4.14 6.53 10.86
CA TYR A 383 -2.96 7.24 11.36
C TYR A 383 -1.96 6.23 11.98
N SER A 384 -0.73 6.67 12.20
CA SER A 384 0.33 5.85 12.77
C SER A 384 -0.02 5.25 14.14
N ASP A 385 -0.91 5.89 14.91
CA ASP A 385 -1.36 5.42 16.23
C ASP A 385 -2.49 4.36 16.17
N ARG A 386 -3.19 4.25 15.04
CA ARG A 386 -4.37 3.38 14.84
C ARG A 386 -5.39 3.54 15.98
N GLY A 387 -5.71 4.79 16.32
CA GLY A 387 -6.48 5.15 17.51
C GLY A 387 -8.00 5.30 17.34
N SER A 388 -8.58 5.11 16.14
CA SER A 388 -10.03 5.25 15.97
C SER A 388 -10.82 4.14 16.68
N ALA A 389 -12.13 4.36 16.89
CA ALA A 389 -13.01 3.39 17.52
C ALA A 389 -13.22 2.12 16.69
N ASN A 390 -13.07 2.20 15.36
CA ASN A 390 -13.42 1.12 14.43
C ASN A 390 -12.20 0.52 13.73
N ALA A 391 -12.22 -0.81 13.61
CA ALA A 391 -11.49 -1.51 12.57
C ALA A 391 -12.32 -1.45 11.29
N ASN A 392 -11.71 -1.21 10.13
CA ASN A 392 -12.42 -1.31 8.86
C ASN A 392 -11.66 -2.17 7.85
N SER A 393 -12.37 -2.80 6.91
CA SER A 393 -11.76 -3.41 5.73
C SER A 393 -12.72 -3.40 4.56
N ALA A 394 -12.20 -3.44 3.34
CA ALA A 394 -13.03 -3.70 2.19
C ALA A 394 -13.37 -5.20 2.17
N ILE A 395 -14.65 -5.55 2.07
CA ILE A 395 -15.10 -6.92 1.79
C ILE A 395 -15.45 -6.96 0.32
N VAL A 396 -14.61 -7.64 -0.46
CA VAL A 396 -14.62 -7.56 -1.92
C VAL A 396 -14.77 -8.92 -2.56
N VAL A 397 -15.31 -8.89 -3.77
CA VAL A 397 -15.61 -10.06 -4.61
C VAL A 397 -14.88 -9.89 -5.94
N THR A 398 -14.29 -10.97 -6.45
CA THR A 398 -13.63 -10.94 -7.76
C THR A 398 -14.62 -10.65 -8.89
N VAL A 399 -14.30 -9.64 -9.69
CA VAL A 399 -14.98 -9.27 -10.94
C VAL A 399 -14.04 -9.59 -12.10
N SER A 400 -14.53 -10.43 -13.01
CA SER A 400 -13.79 -10.92 -14.17
C SER A 400 -14.17 -10.17 -15.45
N PRO A 401 -13.34 -10.24 -16.51
CA PRO A 401 -13.69 -9.75 -17.86
C PRO A 401 -15.10 -10.12 -18.34
N GLY A 402 -15.55 -11.34 -18.06
CA GLY A 402 -16.89 -11.82 -18.45
C GLY A 402 -18.04 -11.07 -17.76
N ASP A 403 -17.77 -10.40 -16.63
CA ASP A 403 -18.76 -9.63 -15.88
C ASP A 403 -18.89 -8.18 -16.40
N PHE A 404 -18.01 -7.72 -17.30
CA PHE A 404 -17.99 -6.33 -17.77
C PHE A 404 -19.02 -6.03 -18.87
N GLY A 405 -19.53 -7.06 -19.55
CA GLY A 405 -20.57 -6.91 -20.58
C GLY A 405 -20.11 -6.28 -21.90
N SER A 406 -18.81 -6.09 -22.13
CA SER A 406 -18.25 -5.54 -23.36
C SER A 406 -16.84 -6.09 -23.62
N PRO A 407 -16.42 -6.29 -24.90
CA PRO A 407 -15.05 -6.66 -25.24
C PRO A 407 -14.08 -5.46 -25.27
N ASP A 408 -14.57 -4.21 -25.13
CA ASP A 408 -13.70 -3.02 -25.11
C ASP A 408 -12.68 -3.13 -23.97
N VAL A 409 -11.41 -2.83 -24.22
CA VAL A 409 -10.33 -2.94 -23.23
C VAL A 409 -10.57 -2.11 -21.97
N LEU A 410 -11.39 -1.04 -22.06
CA LEU A 410 -11.79 -0.18 -20.94
C LEU A 410 -13.13 -0.56 -20.31
N ALA A 411 -13.75 -1.69 -20.69
CA ALA A 411 -15.04 -2.11 -20.12
C ALA A 411 -15.00 -2.26 -18.58
N GLY A 412 -13.87 -2.68 -18.01
CA GLY A 412 -13.68 -2.72 -16.56
C GLY A 412 -13.66 -1.34 -15.89
N VAL A 413 -13.19 -0.30 -16.61
CA VAL A 413 -13.25 1.10 -16.15
C VAL A 413 -14.71 1.57 -16.10
N GLU A 414 -15.49 1.25 -17.13
CA GLU A 414 -16.91 1.62 -17.18
C GLU A 414 -17.74 0.85 -16.16
N PHE A 415 -17.42 -0.42 -15.89
CA PHE A 415 -18.00 -1.16 -14.77
C PHE A 415 -17.78 -0.40 -13.45
N GLN A 416 -16.56 0.06 -13.19
CA GLN A 416 -16.28 0.84 -11.97
C GLN A 416 -17.10 2.15 -11.94
N ARG A 417 -17.12 2.92 -13.04
CA ARG A 417 -17.88 4.17 -13.13
C ARG A 417 -19.37 3.98 -12.95
N GLN A 418 -19.95 2.91 -13.49
CA GLN A 418 -21.37 2.60 -13.35
C GLN A 418 -21.76 2.53 -11.87
N TYR A 419 -21.01 1.77 -11.07
CA TYR A 419 -21.34 1.56 -9.67
C TYR A 419 -20.87 2.69 -8.75
N GLU A 420 -19.82 3.42 -9.12
CA GLU A 420 -19.47 4.67 -8.44
C GLU A 420 -20.54 5.76 -8.65
N ARG A 421 -21.14 5.85 -9.85
CA ARG A 421 -22.27 6.74 -10.12
C ARG A 421 -23.50 6.34 -9.32
N ALA A 422 -23.80 5.04 -9.26
CA ALA A 422 -24.90 4.52 -8.45
C ALA A 422 -24.72 4.87 -6.96
N ALA A 423 -23.50 4.73 -6.44
CA ALA A 423 -23.16 5.11 -5.06
C ALA A 423 -23.31 6.62 -4.81
N TYR A 424 -22.89 7.46 -5.77
CA TYR A 424 -23.04 8.91 -5.69
C TYR A 424 -24.51 9.33 -5.63
N LEU A 425 -25.34 8.80 -6.53
CA LEU A 425 -26.77 9.13 -6.60
C LEU A 425 -27.54 8.68 -5.36
N LEU A 426 -27.14 7.56 -4.75
CA LEU A 426 -27.82 6.98 -3.59
C LEU A 426 -27.81 7.90 -2.36
N ALA A 427 -26.79 8.74 -2.21
CA ALA A 427 -26.60 9.59 -1.04
C ALA A 427 -26.21 11.04 -1.41
N GLY A 428 -26.51 11.47 -2.65
CA GLY A 428 -26.25 12.84 -3.11
C GLY A 428 -24.79 13.27 -3.00
N GLY A 429 -23.85 12.36 -3.27
CA GLY A 429 -22.41 12.59 -3.16
C GLY A 429 -21.80 12.34 -1.78
N LYS A 430 -22.61 12.09 -0.75
CA LYS A 430 -22.15 11.61 0.56
C LYS A 430 -21.92 10.09 0.53
N ILE A 431 -21.10 9.55 1.43
CA ILE A 431 -20.87 8.11 1.54
C ILE A 431 -22.19 7.42 1.96
N PRO A 432 -22.80 6.55 1.13
CA PRO A 432 -23.98 5.80 1.55
C PRO A 432 -23.58 4.76 2.59
N VAL A 433 -24.30 4.72 3.71
CA VAL A 433 -24.09 3.75 4.80
C VAL A 433 -25.34 2.93 5.08
N GLN A 434 -25.14 1.66 5.44
CA GLN A 434 -26.20 0.69 5.75
C GLN A 434 -25.73 -0.27 6.84
N LEU A 435 -26.61 -0.62 7.78
CA LEU A 435 -26.31 -1.68 8.75
C LEU A 435 -26.41 -3.06 8.09
N PHE A 436 -25.53 -3.99 8.46
CA PHE A 436 -25.48 -5.32 7.86
C PHE A 436 -26.80 -6.09 7.97
N GLY A 437 -27.51 -5.96 9.09
CA GLY A 437 -28.83 -6.58 9.28
C GLY A 437 -29.87 -6.08 8.28
N ASP A 438 -29.81 -4.81 7.88
CA ASP A 438 -30.70 -4.23 6.88
C ASP A 438 -30.22 -4.47 5.45
N PHE A 439 -28.90 -4.60 5.25
CA PHE A 439 -28.30 -5.05 3.99
C PHE A 439 -28.82 -6.43 3.59
N LEU A 440 -28.90 -7.37 4.55
CA LEU A 440 -29.49 -8.70 4.33
C LEU A 440 -30.97 -8.64 3.93
N LYS A 441 -31.71 -7.64 4.44
CA LYS A 441 -33.13 -7.44 4.15
C LYS A 441 -33.37 -6.58 2.90
N GLY A 442 -32.31 -6.02 2.30
CA GLY A 442 -32.40 -5.07 1.20
C GLY A 442 -33.16 -3.79 1.55
N LYS A 443 -33.08 -3.32 2.81
CA LYS A 443 -33.76 -2.12 3.32
C LYS A 443 -32.77 -1.05 3.76
N GLU A 444 -33.13 0.22 3.60
CA GLU A 444 -32.32 1.31 4.16
C GLU A 444 -32.39 1.32 5.68
N SER A 445 -31.27 1.60 6.35
CA SER A 445 -31.22 1.77 7.79
C SER A 445 -31.73 3.15 8.19
N THR A 446 -32.43 3.25 9.32
CA THR A 446 -32.99 4.52 9.82
C THR A 446 -32.26 5.07 11.04
N ALA A 447 -31.43 4.26 11.69
CA ALA A 447 -30.62 4.61 12.84
C ALA A 447 -29.43 3.64 12.96
N PHE A 448 -28.38 4.06 13.66
CA PHE A 448 -27.25 3.19 14.02
C PHE A 448 -27.57 2.35 15.26
N GLY A 449 -26.88 1.21 15.37
CA GLY A 449 -26.82 0.43 16.61
C GLY A 449 -25.71 0.93 17.54
N SER A 450 -24.87 0.03 18.04
CA SER A 450 -23.74 0.39 18.90
C SER A 450 -22.49 0.81 18.13
N VAL A 451 -22.49 0.72 16.80
CA VAL A 451 -21.36 1.05 15.92
C VAL A 451 -21.73 2.29 15.12
N PHE A 452 -20.95 3.35 15.29
CA PHE A 452 -21.07 4.58 14.50
C PHE A 452 -19.97 4.60 13.42
N PRO A 453 -20.25 5.12 12.22
CA PRO A 453 -19.25 5.21 11.15
C PRO A 453 -18.06 6.09 11.57
N CYS A 454 -16.84 5.60 11.36
CA CYS A 454 -15.61 6.38 11.47
C CYS A 454 -15.18 6.77 10.05
N THR A 455 -15.73 7.86 9.52
CA THR A 455 -15.45 8.29 8.14
C THR A 455 -14.61 9.56 8.03
N LYS A 456 -13.97 9.73 6.87
CA LYS A 456 -13.54 11.03 6.34
C LYS A 456 -14.36 11.33 5.09
N GLY A 457 -15.07 12.44 5.11
CA GLY A 457 -16.18 12.72 4.19
C GLY A 457 -17.52 12.52 4.88
N GLU A 458 -18.49 13.35 4.48
CA GLU A 458 -19.88 13.23 4.91
C GLU A 458 -20.48 11.89 4.50
N TYR A 459 -21.41 11.39 5.31
CA TYR A 459 -22.17 10.17 5.04
C TYR A 459 -23.68 10.44 5.15
N ALA A 460 -24.47 9.56 4.55
CA ALA A 460 -25.91 9.51 4.71
C ALA A 460 -26.39 8.06 4.65
N PHE A 461 -27.51 7.75 5.31
CA PHE A 461 -28.13 6.44 5.12
C PHE A 461 -28.52 6.26 3.65
N GLY A 462 -28.27 5.05 3.14
CA GLY A 462 -28.61 4.67 1.78
C GLY A 462 -28.58 3.17 1.65
N ASN A 463 -29.41 2.62 0.77
CA ASN A 463 -29.48 1.17 0.55
C ASN A 463 -28.29 0.66 -0.28
N VAL A 464 -27.14 0.49 0.36
CA VAL A 464 -25.87 -0.03 -0.19
C VAL A 464 -26.08 -1.36 -0.94
N ARG A 465 -27.00 -2.23 -0.48
CA ARG A 465 -27.33 -3.49 -1.19
C ARG A 465 -27.83 -3.26 -2.62
N ARG A 466 -28.62 -2.19 -2.85
CA ARG A 466 -29.25 -1.89 -4.15
C ARG A 466 -28.32 -1.27 -5.18
N MET A 467 -27.24 -0.62 -4.76
CA MET A 467 -26.27 -0.06 -5.72
C MET A 467 -25.33 -1.12 -6.29
N LEU A 468 -25.17 -2.28 -5.64
CA LEU A 468 -24.25 -3.32 -6.09
C LEU A 468 -24.88 -4.22 -7.17
N PRO A 469 -24.07 -4.80 -8.08
CA PRO A 469 -24.56 -5.94 -8.85
C PRO A 469 -24.99 -7.07 -7.92
N GLY A 470 -26.06 -7.78 -8.30
CA GLY A 470 -26.67 -8.85 -7.49
C GLY A 470 -25.64 -9.82 -6.93
N PHE A 471 -24.79 -10.37 -7.81
CA PHE A 471 -23.77 -11.36 -7.47
C PHE A 471 -22.71 -10.86 -6.46
N ILE A 472 -22.37 -9.56 -6.46
CA ILE A 472 -21.44 -9.00 -5.48
C ILE A 472 -22.11 -8.92 -4.12
N GLY A 473 -23.33 -8.37 -4.06
CA GLY A 473 -24.01 -8.21 -2.79
C GLY A 473 -24.43 -9.53 -2.15
N ASP A 474 -24.83 -10.53 -2.94
CA ASP A 474 -25.13 -11.88 -2.43
C ASP A 474 -23.87 -12.55 -1.87
N ALA A 475 -22.76 -12.47 -2.60
CA ALA A 475 -21.49 -13.02 -2.15
C ALA A 475 -20.97 -12.32 -0.87
N ILE A 476 -21.13 -11.00 -0.75
CA ILE A 476 -20.79 -10.26 0.48
C ILE A 476 -21.65 -10.73 1.65
N ALA A 477 -22.97 -10.89 1.46
CA ALA A 477 -23.88 -11.38 2.50
C ALA A 477 -23.45 -12.76 3.03
N GLU A 478 -23.21 -13.71 2.13
CA GLU A 478 -22.76 -15.06 2.46
C GLU A 478 -21.37 -15.06 3.12
N GLY A 479 -20.43 -14.30 2.56
CA GLY A 479 -19.06 -14.19 3.06
C GLY A 479 -19.00 -13.60 4.47
N MET A 480 -19.77 -12.55 4.75
CA MET A 480 -19.88 -11.94 6.08
C MET A 480 -20.36 -12.96 7.13
N GLN A 481 -21.41 -13.72 6.82
CA GLN A 481 -21.92 -14.78 7.69
C GLN A 481 -20.89 -15.89 7.91
N ALA A 482 -20.13 -16.26 6.88
CA ALA A 482 -19.04 -17.23 7.01
C ALA A 482 -17.89 -16.70 7.88
N PHE A 483 -17.57 -15.42 7.78
CA PHE A 483 -16.52 -14.77 8.57
C PHE A 483 -16.84 -14.69 10.06
N ASP A 484 -18.13 -14.64 10.44
CA ASP A 484 -18.55 -14.67 11.84
C ASP A 484 -18.08 -15.92 12.60
N ARG A 485 -17.97 -17.05 11.89
CA ARG A 485 -17.45 -18.30 12.44
C ARG A 485 -15.96 -18.23 12.79
N ARG A 486 -15.21 -17.31 12.17
CA ARG A 486 -13.77 -17.09 12.41
C ARG A 486 -13.51 -15.95 13.40
N ILE A 487 -14.30 -14.89 13.29
CA ILE A 487 -14.25 -13.73 14.19
C ILE A 487 -15.67 -13.54 14.72
N ARG A 488 -15.91 -13.95 15.96
CA ARG A 488 -17.25 -13.90 16.55
C ARG A 488 -17.74 -12.45 16.60
N GLY A 489 -18.91 -12.20 16.02
CA GLY A 489 -19.55 -10.88 15.91
C GLY A 489 -19.24 -10.16 14.58
N PHE A 490 -18.54 -10.79 13.64
CA PHE A 490 -18.25 -10.17 12.34
C PHE A 490 -19.54 -9.94 11.53
N ALA A 491 -20.55 -10.80 11.69
CA ALA A 491 -21.86 -10.66 11.06
C ALA A 491 -22.90 -9.99 11.97
N ARG A 492 -22.47 -9.20 12.97
CA ARG A 492 -23.37 -8.43 13.83
C ARG A 492 -24.30 -7.53 13.00
N GLU A 493 -25.56 -7.44 13.41
CA GLU A 493 -26.59 -6.72 12.65
C GLU A 493 -26.26 -5.23 12.47
N ASP A 494 -25.59 -4.64 13.44
CA ASP A 494 -25.19 -3.23 13.45
C ASP A 494 -23.76 -2.98 12.95
N ALA A 495 -23.13 -3.94 12.25
CA ALA A 495 -21.91 -3.65 11.49
C ALA A 495 -22.24 -2.66 10.37
N VAL A 496 -21.41 -1.63 10.19
CA VAL A 496 -21.66 -0.59 9.19
C VAL A 496 -21.03 -0.99 7.86
N LEU A 497 -21.81 -1.00 6.79
CA LEU A 497 -21.38 -1.15 5.41
C LEU A 497 -21.40 0.23 4.74
N SER A 498 -20.32 0.62 4.08
CA SER A 498 -20.10 1.98 3.59
C SER A 498 -19.62 1.97 2.13
N GLY A 499 -20.31 2.73 1.27
CA GLY A 499 -19.89 3.07 -0.09
C GLY A 499 -19.55 1.87 -0.99
N ILE A 500 -18.93 2.17 -2.13
CA ILE A 500 -18.35 1.15 -3.01
C ILE A 500 -16.82 1.23 -3.01
N GLU A 501 -16.19 0.10 -2.72
CA GLU A 501 -14.76 -0.10 -2.95
C GLU A 501 -14.57 -0.72 -4.34
N SER A 502 -14.50 0.13 -5.37
CA SER A 502 -14.43 -0.28 -6.79
C SER A 502 -12.99 -0.37 -7.33
N ARG A 503 -12.02 0.24 -6.63
CA ARG A 503 -10.68 0.50 -7.16
C ARG A 503 -9.58 -0.27 -6.40
N THR A 504 -9.73 -1.59 -6.31
CA THR A 504 -8.79 -2.45 -5.56
C THR A 504 -7.49 -2.79 -6.30
N SER A 505 -7.54 -2.75 -7.64
CA SER A 505 -6.39 -2.87 -8.54
C SER A 505 -6.80 -2.38 -9.93
N SER A 506 -5.84 -2.26 -10.86
CA SER A 506 -6.18 -1.81 -12.22
C SER A 506 -7.15 -2.73 -12.96
N PRO A 507 -8.20 -2.16 -13.60
CA PRO A 507 -9.09 -2.89 -14.49
C PRO A 507 -8.47 -3.18 -15.86
N VAL A 508 -7.27 -2.63 -16.13
CA VAL A 508 -6.53 -2.82 -17.37
C VAL A 508 -5.11 -3.33 -17.10
N ARG A 509 -4.58 -4.06 -18.07
CA ARG A 509 -3.16 -4.39 -18.19
C ARG A 509 -2.63 -3.59 -19.37
N MET A 510 -1.69 -2.68 -19.14
CA MET A 510 -0.91 -2.07 -20.23
C MET A 510 0.20 -3.03 -20.59
N VAL A 511 0.15 -3.61 -21.79
CA VAL A 511 1.04 -4.72 -22.14
C VAL A 511 2.47 -4.20 -22.27
N ARG A 512 3.41 -4.90 -21.64
CA ARG A 512 4.85 -4.69 -21.82
C ARG A 512 5.58 -6.02 -21.95
N ASP A 513 6.65 -6.04 -22.73
CA ASP A 513 7.49 -7.22 -22.96
C ASP A 513 8.53 -7.42 -21.85
N ASP A 514 9.47 -8.35 -22.06
CA ASP A 514 10.55 -8.65 -21.12
C ASP A 514 11.57 -7.51 -20.95
N SER A 515 11.66 -6.61 -21.94
CA SER A 515 12.41 -5.35 -21.84
C SER A 515 11.65 -4.25 -21.08
N LEU A 516 10.44 -4.59 -20.60
CA LEU A 516 9.53 -3.69 -19.87
C LEU A 516 8.95 -2.56 -20.72
N GLN A 517 9.10 -2.64 -22.05
CA GLN A 517 8.55 -1.66 -23.00
C GLN A 517 7.21 -2.12 -23.55
N SER A 518 6.35 -1.16 -23.87
CA SER A 518 5.10 -1.41 -24.60
C SER A 518 5.34 -1.63 -26.10
N ASN A 519 4.25 -1.82 -26.85
CA ASN A 519 4.27 -1.81 -28.32
C ASN A 519 4.76 -0.47 -28.91
N ILE A 520 4.66 0.61 -28.15
CA ILE A 520 5.31 1.89 -28.48
C ILE A 520 6.69 1.87 -27.81
N HIS A 521 7.75 1.77 -28.61
CA HIS A 521 9.11 1.73 -28.10
C HIS A 521 9.43 2.97 -27.27
N ARG A 522 10.17 2.75 -26.19
CA ARG A 522 10.58 3.74 -25.17
C ARG A 522 9.45 4.24 -24.27
N VAL A 523 8.27 3.60 -24.31
CA VAL A 523 7.22 3.74 -23.30
C VAL A 523 7.26 2.52 -22.38
N TYR A 524 7.37 2.76 -21.07
CA TYR A 524 7.51 1.75 -20.03
C TYR A 524 6.29 1.77 -19.09
N PRO A 525 5.25 0.96 -19.34
CA PRO A 525 4.14 0.79 -18.41
C PRO A 525 4.62 0.32 -17.04
N CYS A 526 4.24 1.02 -15.96
CA CYS A 526 4.82 0.79 -14.64
C CYS A 526 3.78 0.87 -13.50
N GLY A 527 3.99 0.03 -12.48
CA GLY A 527 3.23 0.07 -11.25
C GLY A 527 1.79 -0.41 -11.38
N GLU A 528 0.94 0.08 -10.49
CA GLU A 528 -0.43 -0.44 -10.32
C GLU A 528 -1.33 -0.08 -11.50
N GLY A 529 -1.21 1.13 -12.06
CA GLY A 529 -1.99 1.57 -13.23
C GLY A 529 -1.81 0.66 -14.44
N ALA A 530 -0.56 0.26 -14.71
CA ALA A 530 -0.24 -0.70 -15.75
C ALA A 530 -0.61 -2.16 -15.42
N GLY A 531 -1.05 -2.43 -14.18
CA GLY A 531 -1.46 -3.75 -13.70
C GLY A 531 -0.33 -4.63 -13.15
N TYR A 532 0.91 -4.12 -12.99
CA TYR A 532 2.09 -4.90 -12.57
C TYR A 532 2.38 -4.86 -11.06
N ALA A 533 1.59 -4.11 -10.31
CA ALA A 533 1.67 -4.01 -8.85
C ALA A 533 0.27 -3.99 -8.22
N GLY A 534 0.19 -4.11 -6.90
CA GLY A 534 -1.07 -4.09 -6.14
C GLY A 534 -0.92 -3.52 -4.72
N GLY A 535 -0.02 -2.56 -4.56
CA GLY A 535 0.29 -1.91 -3.27
C GLY A 535 1.62 -1.17 -3.29
N ILE A 536 1.84 -0.33 -2.27
CA ILE A 536 2.96 0.63 -2.17
C ILE A 536 4.30 -0.03 -2.48
N THR A 537 4.65 -1.09 -1.76
CA THR A 537 5.95 -1.76 -1.90
C THR A 537 6.13 -2.40 -3.28
N SER A 538 5.12 -3.12 -3.78
CA SER A 538 5.21 -3.74 -5.11
C SER A 538 5.31 -2.72 -6.24
N ALA A 539 4.63 -1.57 -6.11
CA ALA A 539 4.70 -0.48 -7.09
C ALA A 539 6.08 0.17 -7.07
N ALA A 540 6.63 0.47 -5.89
CA ALA A 540 7.98 0.98 -5.73
C ALA A 540 9.04 0.02 -6.30
N MET A 541 8.91 -1.29 -6.04
CA MET A 541 9.78 -2.32 -6.61
C MET A 541 9.73 -2.34 -8.14
N ASP A 542 8.54 -2.21 -8.73
CA ASP A 542 8.39 -2.14 -10.19
C ASP A 542 9.02 -0.88 -10.77
N GLY A 543 8.89 0.26 -10.09
CA GLY A 543 9.57 1.51 -10.43
C GLY A 543 11.10 1.39 -10.45
N ILE A 544 11.67 0.78 -9.39
CA ILE A 544 13.11 0.47 -9.34
C ILE A 544 13.51 -0.44 -10.51
N ARG A 545 12.71 -1.48 -10.79
CA ARG A 545 12.99 -2.44 -11.86
C ARG A 545 13.04 -1.75 -13.23
N VAL A 546 12.06 -0.89 -13.54
CA VAL A 546 12.02 -0.15 -14.81
C VAL A 546 13.21 0.81 -14.92
N ALA A 547 13.53 1.54 -13.85
CA ALA A 547 14.69 2.44 -13.83
C ALA A 547 16.03 1.69 -14.06
N GLN A 548 16.17 0.50 -13.47
CA GLN A 548 17.36 -0.35 -13.66
C GLN A 548 17.48 -0.86 -15.10
N GLU A 549 16.37 -1.24 -15.74
CA GLU A 549 16.41 -1.69 -17.14
C GLU A 549 16.77 -0.53 -18.08
N ILE A 550 16.18 0.66 -17.88
CA ILE A 550 16.56 1.85 -18.66
C ILE A 550 18.06 2.15 -18.51
N ARG A 551 18.60 2.10 -17.29
CA ARG A 551 20.04 2.32 -17.06
C ARG A 551 20.88 1.31 -17.83
N LYS A 552 20.52 0.02 -17.76
CA LYS A 552 21.22 -1.06 -18.45
C LYS A 552 21.19 -0.87 -19.97
N GLU A 553 20.04 -0.49 -20.54
CA GLU A 553 19.93 -0.17 -21.97
C GLU A 553 20.84 1.00 -22.36
N MET A 554 20.94 2.04 -21.52
CA MET A 554 21.80 3.19 -21.79
C MET A 554 23.29 2.83 -21.72
N GLU A 555 23.68 1.98 -20.75
CA GLU A 555 25.05 1.48 -20.61
C GLU A 555 25.48 0.58 -21.79
N GLN A 556 24.53 -0.07 -22.47
CA GLN A 556 24.80 -0.91 -23.63
C GLN A 556 24.87 -0.12 -24.96
N ASN A 557 24.27 1.07 -25.01
CA ASN A 557 24.16 1.88 -26.23
C ASN A 557 25.11 3.09 -26.26
N GLY A 558 25.80 3.39 -25.15
CA GLY A 558 26.83 4.43 -25.04
C GLY A 558 28.20 3.82 -24.93
#